data_AF-A0A3D0DEL9-F1
#
_entry.id   AF-A0A3D0DEL9-F1
#
_cell.length_a   1.000
_cell.length_b   1.000
_cell.length_c   1.000
_cell.angle_alpha   90.00
_cell.angle_beta   90.00
_cell.angle_gamma   90.00
#
_symmetry.space_group_name_H-M   'P 1'
#
loop_
_entity.id
_entity.type
_entity.pdbx_description
1 polymer ?
#
loop_
_entity_poly.entity_id
_entity_poly.type
_entity_poly.pdbx_seq_one_letter_code
_entity_poly.pdbx_strand_id
1 'polypeptide(L)'
;AADIKAFSVEMEVSDISSMDLKRVVFYVRPQQVIKTTSWKLYIFKAKIKTWSDEETNRWALRVIEGKGVPPINIIWDGVDSKGELVEPGKYYFLMTAIDVKGQNYATDWFNFKLQ
;
A
#
# COMPACT_ATOMS: atom_id res chain seq x y z
N ALA A 1 2.90 23.75 2.08
CA ALA A 1 3.08 22.31 1.82
C ALA A 1 2.15 21.56 2.77
N ALA A 2 1.42 20.55 2.31
CA ALA A 2 0.63 19.72 3.22
C ALA A 2 1.59 19.07 4.21
N ASP A 3 1.36 19.26 5.51
CA ASP A 3 2.15 18.64 6.57
C ASP A 3 1.84 17.13 6.55
N ILE A 4 2.80 16.29 6.13
CA ILE A 4 2.62 14.83 6.09
C ILE A 4 3.30 14.26 7.32
N LYS A 5 2.55 13.52 8.13
CA LYS A 5 3.08 12.88 9.33
C LYS A 5 3.44 11.43 9.06
N ALA A 6 4.44 10.93 9.77
CA ALA A 6 4.79 9.52 9.72
C ALA A 6 3.61 8.68 10.25
N PHE A 7 3.24 7.66 9.49
CA PHE A 7 2.29 6.65 9.92
C PHE A 7 3.06 5.47 10.51
N SER A 8 3.16 5.42 11.85
CA SER A 8 3.84 4.33 12.54
C SER A 8 3.03 3.04 12.45
N VAL A 9 3.35 2.22 11.45
CA VAL A 9 2.70 0.94 11.17
C VAL A 9 3.78 -0.09 10.88
N GLU A 10 3.65 -1.26 11.48
CA GLU A 10 4.42 -2.43 11.06
C GLU A 10 3.67 -3.12 9.91
N MET A 11 4.39 -3.35 8.81
CA MET A 11 3.86 -3.99 7.63
C MET A 11 4.63 -5.28 7.37
N GLU A 12 3.91 -6.39 7.26
CA GLU A 12 4.44 -7.70 6.89
C GLU A 12 3.76 -8.16 5.60
N VAL A 13 4.48 -8.86 4.73
CA VAL A 13 3.93 -9.37 3.47
C VAL A 13 4.13 -10.86 3.41
N SER A 14 3.04 -11.61 3.22
CA SER A 14 3.11 -13.03 2.90
C SER A 14 2.64 -13.27 1.47
N ASP A 15 3.44 -14.03 0.73
CA ASP A 15 3.03 -14.66 -0.51
C ASP A 15 2.40 -16.02 -0.17
N ILE A 16 1.09 -16.16 -0.39
CA ILE A 16 0.34 -17.42 -0.21
C ILE A 16 -0.13 -17.98 -1.55
N SER A 17 0.65 -17.75 -2.59
CA SER A 17 0.31 -18.21 -3.94
C SER A 17 0.31 -19.75 -4.03
N SER A 18 -0.72 -20.29 -4.66
CA SER A 18 -0.82 -21.70 -5.07
C SER A 18 -0.71 -21.81 -6.61
N MET A 19 -0.71 -23.02 -7.15
CA MET A 19 -0.62 -23.25 -8.61
C MET A 19 -1.66 -22.45 -9.41
N ASP A 20 -2.85 -22.20 -8.86
CA ASP A 20 -3.98 -21.57 -9.56
C ASP A 20 -4.37 -20.19 -9.01
N LEU A 21 -3.77 -19.73 -7.91
CA LEU A 21 -4.14 -18.48 -7.24
C LEU A 21 -2.91 -17.72 -6.77
N LYS A 22 -2.68 -16.51 -7.31
CA LYS A 22 -1.72 -15.56 -6.75
C LYS A 22 -2.39 -14.71 -5.69
N ARG A 23 -1.86 -14.74 -4.46
CA ARG A 23 -2.37 -13.92 -3.36
C ARG A 23 -1.22 -13.37 -2.54
N VAL A 24 -1.05 -12.06 -2.64
CA VAL A 24 -0.15 -11.29 -1.76
C VAL A 24 -1.00 -10.70 -0.66
N VAL A 25 -0.67 -11.03 0.59
CA VAL A 25 -1.36 -10.52 1.78
C VAL A 25 -0.43 -9.55 2.48
N PHE A 26 -0.89 -8.31 2.61
CA PHE A 26 -0.24 -7.27 3.40
C PHE A 26 -0.89 -7.24 4.78
N TYR A 27 -0.14 -7.62 5.80
CA TYR A 27 -0.56 -7.47 7.19
C TYR A 27 -0.21 -6.08 7.69
N VAL A 28 -1.23 -5.37 8.15
CA VAL A 28 -1.15 -4.00 8.66
C VAL A 28 -1.31 -4.04 10.17
N ARG A 29 -0.25 -3.72 10.90
CA ARG A 29 -0.25 -3.66 12.38
C ARG A 29 -0.02 -2.21 12.82
N PRO A 30 -1.08 -1.42 13.01
CA PRO A 30 -0.95 -0.04 13.45
C PRO A 30 -0.42 0.01 14.88
N GLN A 31 0.64 0.79 15.11
CA GLN A 31 1.26 0.95 16.44
C GLN A 31 0.46 1.92 17.33
N GLN A 32 -0.47 2.67 16.75
CA GLN A 32 -1.36 3.61 17.44
C GLN A 32 -2.76 3.55 16.82
N VAL A 33 -3.79 3.73 17.66
CA VAL A 33 -5.18 3.81 17.20
C VAL A 33 -5.45 5.18 16.58
N ILE A 34 -5.13 5.33 15.30
CA ILE A 34 -5.45 6.52 14.51
C ILE A 34 -6.80 6.29 13.85
N LYS A 35 -7.79 7.14 14.18
CA LYS A 35 -9.10 7.12 13.52
C LYS A 35 -8.97 7.73 12.13
N THR A 36 -8.84 6.89 11.12
CA THR A 36 -8.74 7.32 9.72
C THR A 36 -10.11 7.37 9.04
N THR A 37 -10.25 8.30 8.09
CA THR A 37 -11.41 8.44 7.21
C THR A 37 -11.21 7.72 5.88
N SER A 38 -9.97 7.67 5.40
CA SER A 38 -9.58 6.92 4.20
C SER A 38 -8.13 6.43 4.29
N TRP A 39 -7.83 5.42 3.49
CA TRP A 39 -6.49 4.86 3.35
C TRP A 39 -6.25 4.35 1.93
N LYS A 40 -4.97 4.33 1.55
CA LYS A 40 -4.50 3.81 0.26
C LYS A 40 -3.20 3.03 0.46
N LEU A 41 -3.14 1.83 -0.09
CA LEU A 41 -1.93 1.04 -0.26
C LEU A 41 -1.49 1.13 -1.71
N TYR A 42 -0.29 1.64 -1.94
CA TYR A 42 0.30 1.79 -3.26
C TYR A 42 1.36 0.73 -3.49
N ILE A 43 1.34 0.10 -4.66
CA ILE A 43 2.30 -0.92 -5.08
C ILE A 43 3.05 -0.40 -6.32
N PHE A 44 4.36 -0.56 -6.36
CA PHE A 44 5.25 -0.05 -7.40
C PHE A 44 6.31 -1.08 -7.83
N LYS A 45 6.76 -0.99 -9.08
CA LYS A 45 7.96 -1.71 -9.56
C LYS A 45 9.27 -1.04 -9.11
N ALA A 46 9.26 0.26 -8.81
CA ALA A 46 10.41 1.02 -8.34
C ALA A 46 9.98 2.13 -7.37
N LYS A 47 10.86 2.53 -6.46
CA LYS A 47 10.61 3.70 -5.60
C LYS A 47 10.53 4.97 -6.45
N ILE A 48 9.61 5.87 -6.11
CA ILE A 48 9.55 7.22 -6.67
C ILE A 48 10.34 8.20 -5.78
N LYS A 49 10.94 9.22 -6.40
CA LYS A 49 11.77 10.22 -5.71
C LYS A 49 10.96 11.38 -5.14
N THR A 50 9.85 11.71 -5.78
CA THR A 50 8.97 12.82 -5.41
C THR A 50 7.65 12.25 -4.93
N TRP A 51 7.14 12.80 -3.82
CA TRP A 51 5.84 12.44 -3.29
C TRP A 51 4.84 13.55 -3.62
N SER A 52 3.80 13.20 -4.38
CA SER A 52 2.58 13.97 -4.56
C SER A 52 1.44 12.98 -4.87
N ASP A 53 0.19 13.30 -4.52
CA ASP A 53 -0.94 12.41 -4.85
C ASP A 53 -0.98 12.13 -6.36
N GLU A 54 -0.72 13.14 -7.19
CA GLU A 54 -0.72 12.99 -8.65
C GLU A 54 0.37 12.05 -9.15
N GLU A 55 1.63 12.25 -8.74
CA GLU A 55 2.74 11.37 -9.14
C GLU A 55 2.59 9.96 -8.58
N THR A 56 2.15 9.84 -7.32
CA THR A 56 2.00 8.54 -6.63
C THR A 56 0.93 7.71 -7.31
N ASN A 57 -0.22 8.31 -7.67
CA ASN A 57 -1.26 7.61 -8.43
C ASN A 57 -0.81 7.30 -9.86
N ARG A 58 -0.06 8.20 -10.51
CA ARG A 58 0.43 8.01 -11.88
C ARG A 58 1.40 6.84 -12.04
N TRP A 59 2.31 6.67 -11.07
CA TRP A 59 3.37 5.67 -11.15
C TRP A 59 3.05 4.35 -10.43
N ALA A 60 1.97 4.31 -9.66
CA ALA A 60 1.55 3.09 -8.99
C ALA A 60 1.16 2.02 -10.01
N LEU A 61 1.75 0.84 -9.85
CA LEU A 61 1.33 -0.37 -10.55
C LEU A 61 -0.10 -0.74 -10.16
N ARG A 62 -0.39 -0.61 -8.86
CA ARG A 62 -1.70 -0.86 -8.28
C ARG A 62 -1.92 0.06 -7.09
N VAL A 63 -3.15 0.54 -6.95
CA VAL A 63 -3.64 1.20 -5.74
C VAL A 63 -4.79 0.38 -5.18
N ILE A 64 -4.74 0.08 -3.89
CA ILE A 64 -5.83 -0.54 -3.14
C ILE A 64 -6.26 0.49 -2.10
N GLU A 65 -7.54 0.81 -2.05
CA GLU A 65 -8.03 1.90 -1.21
C GLU A 65 -9.30 1.52 -0.46
N GLY A 66 -9.55 2.21 0.64
CA GLY A 66 -10.72 1.99 1.47
C GLY A 66 -11.07 3.19 2.34
N LYS A 67 -12.26 3.13 2.93
CA LYS A 67 -12.75 4.11 3.91
C LYS A 67 -12.52 3.60 5.33
N GLY A 68 -12.42 4.52 6.28
CA GLY A 68 -12.26 4.20 7.69
C GLY A 68 -10.83 3.77 8.03
N VAL A 69 -10.72 2.89 9.02
CA VAL A 69 -9.45 2.29 9.49
C VAL A 69 -8.97 1.21 8.51
N PRO A 70 -7.68 1.18 8.11
CA PRO A 70 -7.13 0.09 7.33
C PRO A 70 -7.42 -1.27 8.00
N PRO A 71 -7.86 -2.28 7.24
CA PRO A 71 -8.02 -3.62 7.78
C PRO A 71 -6.65 -4.21 8.15
N ILE A 72 -6.66 -5.21 9.04
CA ILE A 72 -5.44 -5.93 9.46
C ILE A 72 -4.79 -6.66 8.28
N ASN A 73 -5.59 -7.05 7.28
CA ASN A 73 -5.13 -7.73 6.08
C ASN A 73 -5.68 -7.05 4.83
N ILE A 74 -4.78 -6.71 3.91
CA ILE A 74 -5.12 -6.21 2.56
C ILE A 74 -4.65 -7.28 1.58
N ILE A 75 -5.52 -7.69 0.66
CA ILE A 75 -5.23 -8.75 -0.32
C ILE A 75 -5.04 -8.12 -1.70
N TRP A 76 -3.99 -8.57 -2.38
CA TRP A 76 -3.73 -8.25 -3.78
C TRP A 76 -3.55 -9.53 -4.60
N ASP A 77 -4.29 -9.63 -5.70
CA ASP A 77 -4.28 -10.82 -6.57
C ASP A 77 -3.13 -10.81 -7.60
N GLY A 78 -2.12 -9.96 -7.40
CA GLY A 78 -0.95 -9.90 -8.28
C GLY A 78 -1.25 -9.30 -9.66
N VAL A 79 -2.25 -8.42 -9.77
CA VAL A 79 -2.65 -7.76 -11.02
C VAL A 79 -2.38 -6.25 -11.00
N ASP A 80 -2.10 -5.66 -12.15
CA ASP A 80 -1.91 -4.21 -12.27
C ASP A 80 -3.25 -3.43 -12.26
N SER A 81 -3.20 -2.14 -12.60
CA SER A 81 -4.39 -1.28 -12.69
C SER A 81 -5.33 -1.64 -13.84
N LYS A 82 -4.86 -2.38 -14.85
CA LYS A 82 -5.66 -2.89 -15.97
C LYS A 82 -6.24 -4.28 -15.70
N GLY A 83 -5.82 -4.93 -14.61
CA GLY A 83 -6.22 -6.29 -14.27
C GLY A 83 -5.33 -7.37 -14.90
N GLU A 84 -4.18 -6.99 -15.45
CA GLU A 84 -3.22 -7.92 -16.05
C GLU A 84 -2.29 -8.47 -14.96
N LEU A 85 -1.99 -9.78 -15.01
CA LEU A 85 -1.06 -10.41 -14.09
C LEU A 85 0.33 -9.78 -14.22
N VAL A 86 0.95 -9.51 -13.07
CA VAL A 86 2.28 -8.91 -13.02
C VAL A 86 3.36 -9.99 -12.93
N GLU A 87 4.49 -9.69 -13.55
CA GLU A 87 5.64 -10.59 -13.58
C GLU A 87 6.28 -10.78 -12.18
N PRO A 88 6.86 -11.97 -11.89
CA PRO A 88 7.69 -12.15 -10.71
C PRO A 88 8.81 -11.11 -10.64
N GLY A 89 9.16 -10.67 -9.43
CA GLY A 89 10.15 -9.62 -9.27
C GLY A 89 10.13 -8.94 -7.91
N LYS A 90 10.98 -7.92 -7.78
CA LYS A 90 11.01 -7.07 -6.59
C LYS A 90 10.02 -5.92 -6.75
N TYR A 91 9.17 -5.76 -5.76
CA TYR A 91 8.16 -4.71 -5.70
C TYR A 91 8.34 -3.87 -4.43
N TYR A 92 7.80 -2.66 -4.49
CA TYR A 92 7.83 -1.69 -3.42
C TYR A 92 6.40 -1.28 -3.07
N PHE A 93 6.15 -0.96 -1.82
CA PHE A 93 4.86 -0.44 -1.41
C PHE A 93 4.98 0.55 -0.27
N LEU A 94 3.95 1.38 -0.14
CA LEU A 94 3.74 2.27 0.99
C LEU A 94 2.25 2.44 1.21
N MET A 95 1.88 2.86 2.41
CA MET A 95 0.50 3.19 2.73
C MET A 95 0.37 4.67 3.08
N THR A 96 -0.73 5.27 2.65
CA THR A 96 -1.17 6.59 3.13
C THR A 96 -2.53 6.49 3.80
N ALA A 97 -2.81 7.41 4.71
CA ALA A 97 -4.10 7.52 5.36
C ALA A 97 -4.43 8.98 5.69
N ILE A 98 -5.72 9.29 5.77
CA ILE A 98 -6.22 10.60 6.18
C ILE A 98 -7.02 10.41 7.47
N ASP A 99 -6.79 11.21 8.51
CA ASP A 99 -7.58 11.15 9.73
C ASP A 99 -8.89 11.95 9.67
N VAL A 100 -9.66 11.90 10.76
CA VAL A 100 -10.90 12.68 10.91
C VAL A 100 -10.70 14.20 10.95
N LYS A 101 -9.46 14.67 11.12
CA LYS A 101 -9.07 16.09 11.11
C LYS A 101 -8.52 16.53 9.75
N GLY A 102 -8.45 15.63 8.76
CA GLY A 102 -7.86 15.89 7.45
C GLY A 102 -6.33 15.83 7.43
N GLN A 103 -5.69 15.32 8.49
CA GLN A 103 -4.25 15.14 8.55
C GLN A 103 -3.84 13.96 7.67
N ASN A 104 -2.86 14.19 6.79
CA ASN A 104 -2.27 13.15 5.96
C ASN A 104 -1.16 12.41 6.71
N TYR A 105 -1.16 11.09 6.56
CA TYR A 105 -0.18 10.17 7.11
C TYR A 105 0.40 9.32 5.98
N ALA A 106 1.70 9.02 6.05
CA ALA A 106 2.37 8.12 5.13
C ALA A 106 3.37 7.23 5.86
N THR A 107 3.47 5.96 5.45
CA THR A 107 4.54 5.07 5.92
C THR A 107 5.85 5.31 5.16
N ASP A 108 6.94 4.75 5.67
CA ASP A 108 8.14 4.53 4.87
C ASP A 108 7.90 3.53 3.73
N TRP A 109 8.88 3.44 2.84
CA TRP A 109 8.89 2.45 1.77
C TRP A 109 9.22 1.05 2.29
N PHE A 110 8.32 0.12 2.02
CA PHE A 110 8.56 -1.31 2.17
C PHE A 110 8.84 -1.96 0.82
N ASN A 111 9.32 -3.19 0.84
CA ASN A 111 9.55 -3.98 -0.36
C ASN A 111 9.25 -5.46 -0.10
N PHE A 112 8.89 -6.17 -1.16
CA PHE A 112 8.67 -7.61 -1.14
C PHE A 112 9.12 -8.21 -2.47
N LYS A 113 9.25 -9.54 -2.50
CA LYS A 113 9.52 -10.30 -3.72
C LYS A 113 8.27 -11.10 -4.07
N LEU A 114 7.78 -10.92 -5.28
CA LEU A 114 6.73 -11.74 -5.88
C LEU A 114 7.39 -12.92 -6.60
N GLN A 115 6.90 -14.14 -6.35
CA GLN A 115 7.41 -15.36 -6.98
C GLN A 115 6.57 -15.80 -8.20
#